data_AF-A0A931M9C3-F1
#
_entry.id   AF-A0A931M9C3-F1
#
_cell.length_a   1.000
_cell.length_b   1.000
_cell.length_c   1.000
_cell.angle_alpha   90.00
_cell.angle_beta   90.00
_cell.angle_gamma   90.00
#
_symmetry.space_group_name_H-M   'P 1'
#
loop_
_entity.id
_entity.type
_entity.pdbx_description
1 polymer ?
#
loop_
_entity_poly.entity_id
_entity_poly.type
_entity_poly.pdbx_seq_one_letter_code
_entity_poly.pdbx_strand_id
1 'polypeptide(L)'
;MSLKKKIILSFLTSAFIIAVLAAFEYINFIQIKKEIVFLETTDTISSKSLQLRRHEKNFFLTGDLNEVKSVRDYLKQLDDILAENRYPDSTGGLLSLRKKIDEYSRRFNHIEKIVYDFRNEFGRIKPFHMQYSIFFRIIETTFLERPLVNAELIENIFHLKKNNPAIRNLYELDSEIRTLRKDGEEILVMSKELDKIAREKVDGFIRRSQIAILIFFTVFLIAGGGAFLYVTGNVVKRLNLLTTVVERTGGGDFSKMSVGRLRWGDNDEVGVLIQKFNSMEEQLIQREKELLQSKKLAAIGTLASGVAHELNNPLNNIYTTAQRLLKKSEDECPAFIKKGLDDIPP
;
A
#
# COMPACT_ATOMS: atom_id res chain seq x y z
N MET A 1 0.68 -32.56 6.85
CA MET A 1 -0.23 -31.41 6.70
C MET A 1 -0.86 -31.51 5.32
N SER A 2 -2.19 -31.47 5.30
CA SER A 2 -3.04 -31.65 4.13
C SER A 2 -2.69 -30.67 3.00
N LEU A 3 -2.87 -31.07 1.73
CA LEU A 3 -2.65 -30.24 0.55
C LEU A 3 -3.43 -28.92 0.65
N LYS A 4 -4.70 -29.03 1.02
CA LYS A 4 -5.60 -27.89 1.24
C LYS A 4 -5.05 -26.95 2.31
N LYS A 5 -4.57 -27.49 3.44
CA LYS A 5 -3.96 -26.70 4.52
C LYS A 5 -2.71 -25.96 4.05
N LYS A 6 -1.85 -26.57 3.21
CA LYS A 6 -0.65 -25.90 2.67
C LYS A 6 -0.98 -24.74 1.73
N ILE A 7 -1.97 -24.92 0.84
CA ILE A 7 -2.43 -23.88 -0.07
C ILE A 7 -3.05 -22.72 0.71
N ILE A 8 -3.94 -23.02 1.67
CA ILE A 8 -4.56 -22.00 2.52
C ILE A 8 -3.51 -21.26 3.34
N LEU A 9 -2.54 -21.97 3.93
CA LEU A 9 -1.46 -21.34 4.70
C LEU A 9 -0.64 -20.40 3.81
N SER A 10 -0.24 -20.82 2.62
CA SER A 10 0.48 -19.98 1.66
C SER A 10 -0.31 -18.72 1.32
N PHE A 11 -1.61 -18.87 1.02
CA PHE A 11 -2.47 -17.74 0.69
C PHE A 11 -2.61 -16.77 1.87
N LEU A 12 -2.85 -17.29 3.09
CA LEU A 12 -2.94 -16.48 4.30
C LEU A 12 -1.62 -15.75 4.61
N THR A 13 -0.47 -16.41 4.41
CA THR A 13 0.83 -15.75 4.59
C THR A 13 1.04 -14.63 3.58
N SER A 14 0.69 -14.84 2.31
CA SER A 14 0.78 -13.80 1.28
C SER A 14 -0.17 -12.64 1.58
N ALA A 15 -1.42 -12.92 1.95
CA ALA A 15 -2.40 -11.91 2.32
C ALA A 15 -1.97 -11.11 3.55
N PHE A 16 -1.39 -11.77 4.56
CA PHE A 16 -0.86 -11.11 5.76
C PHE A 16 0.30 -10.18 5.42
N ILE A 17 1.25 -10.62 4.58
CA ILE A 17 2.37 -9.77 4.15
C ILE A 17 1.84 -8.54 3.40
N ILE A 18 0.88 -8.73 2.47
CA ILE A 18 0.27 -7.62 1.73
C ILE A 18 -0.42 -6.63 2.68
N ALA A 19 -1.15 -7.13 3.69
CA ALA A 19 -1.82 -6.27 4.67
C ALA A 19 -0.83 -5.44 5.51
N VAL A 20 0.27 -6.05 5.95
CA VAL A 20 1.33 -5.36 6.70
C VAL A 20 2.00 -4.30 5.82
N LEU A 21 2.29 -4.61 4.56
CA LEU A 21 2.83 -3.66 3.59
C LEU A 21 1.88 -2.49 3.35
N ALA A 22 0.60 -2.76 3.10
CA ALA A 22 -0.40 -1.73 2.89
C ALA A 22 -0.56 -0.82 4.12
N ALA A 23 -0.53 -1.38 5.33
CA ALA A 23 -0.57 -0.61 6.56
C ALA A 23 0.66 0.29 6.72
N PHE A 24 1.86 -0.24 6.41
CA PHE A 24 3.11 0.52 6.43
C PHE A 24 3.08 1.68 5.43
N GLU A 25 2.68 1.43 4.17
CA GLU A 25 2.52 2.47 3.15
C GLU A 25 1.52 3.55 3.57
N TYR A 26 0.39 3.14 4.14
CA TYR A 26 -0.62 4.08 4.61
C TYR A 26 -0.11 4.97 5.75
N ILE A 27 0.63 4.40 6.72
CA ILE A 27 1.24 5.17 7.81
C ILE A 27 2.28 6.15 7.25
N ASN A 28 3.14 5.72 6.33
CA ASN A 28 4.12 6.59 5.68
C ASN A 28 3.44 7.73 4.92
N PHE A 29 2.36 7.42 4.18
CA PHE A 29 1.60 8.41 3.42
C PHE A 29 0.99 9.49 4.34
N ILE A 30 0.40 9.08 5.47
CA ILE A 30 -0.12 10.03 6.47
C ILE A 30 1.01 10.93 7.00
N GLN A 31 2.18 10.36 7.27
CA GLN A 31 3.30 11.12 7.81
C GLN A 31 3.87 12.11 6.78
N ILE A 32 4.04 11.71 5.51
CA ILE A 32 4.41 12.61 4.41
C ILE A 32 3.44 13.77 4.32
N LYS A 33 2.13 13.48 4.34
CA LYS A 33 1.11 14.52 4.26
C LYS A 33 1.23 15.53 5.39
N LYS A 34 1.50 15.09 6.63
CA LYS A 34 1.71 16.00 7.77
C LYS A 34 2.92 16.91 7.57
N GLU A 35 4.05 16.35 7.12
CA GLU A 35 5.27 17.13 6.90
C GLU A 35 5.14 18.11 5.72
N ILE A 36 4.42 17.74 4.64
CA ILE A 36 4.15 18.65 3.51
C ILE A 36 3.32 19.86 3.95
N VAL A 37 2.26 19.66 4.74
CA VAL A 37 1.43 20.78 5.18
C VAL A 37 2.21 21.67 6.17
N PHE A 38 3.12 21.10 6.97
CA PHE A 38 4.06 21.90 7.78
C PHE A 38 4.99 22.74 6.90
N LEU A 39 5.58 22.15 5.85
CA LEU A 39 6.40 22.85 4.86
C LEU A 39 5.65 24.00 4.17
N GLU A 40 4.40 23.78 3.77
CA GLU A 40 3.55 24.82 3.19
C GLU A 40 3.29 25.97 4.18
N THR A 41 3.10 25.63 5.46
CA THR A 41 2.92 26.62 6.53
C THR A 41 4.19 27.46 6.72
N THR A 42 5.37 26.83 6.77
CA THR A 42 6.64 27.54 6.93
C THR A 42 7.00 28.40 5.72
N ASP A 43 6.71 27.93 4.50
CA ASP A 43 6.88 28.71 3.27
C ASP A 43 5.96 29.94 3.27
N THR A 44 4.70 29.76 3.69
CA THR A 44 3.74 30.86 3.85
C THR A 44 4.24 31.88 4.87
N ILE A 45 4.71 31.44 6.03
CA ILE A 45 5.30 32.33 7.05
C ILE A 45 6.48 33.11 6.46
N SER A 46 7.42 32.43 5.79
CA SER A 46 8.59 33.05 5.16
C SER A 46 8.20 34.12 4.13
N SER A 47 7.24 33.79 3.26
CA SER A 47 6.69 34.71 2.26
C SER A 47 6.02 35.94 2.89
N LYS A 48 5.20 35.74 3.92
CA LYS A 48 4.52 36.84 4.64
C LYS A 48 5.50 37.71 5.44
N SER A 49 6.51 37.12 6.07
CA SER A 49 7.62 37.84 6.72
C SER A 49 8.41 38.70 5.72
N LEU A 50 8.61 38.21 4.50
CA LEU A 50 9.25 38.99 3.43
C LEU A 50 8.37 40.19 3.01
N GLN A 51 7.06 40.00 2.84
CA GLN A 51 6.15 41.09 2.51
C GLN A 51 6.07 42.13 3.65
N LEU A 52 5.99 41.68 4.90
CA LEU A 52 6.09 42.54 6.08
C LEU A 52 7.34 43.44 5.99
N ARG A 53 8.50 42.83 5.70
CA ARG A 53 9.77 43.56 5.56
C ARG A 53 9.77 44.56 4.40
N ARG A 54 9.12 44.21 3.28
CA ARG A 54 8.98 45.09 2.12
C ARG A 54 8.13 46.31 2.44
N HIS A 55 6.95 46.11 3.02
CA HIS A 55 6.02 47.19 3.36
C HIS A 55 6.58 48.08 4.50
N GLU A 56 7.31 47.50 5.47
CA GLU A 56 8.05 48.27 6.47
C GLU A 56 9.08 49.20 5.80
N LYS A 57 9.91 48.67 4.89
CA LYS A 57 10.93 49.46 4.19
C LYS A 57 10.28 50.58 3.36
N ASN A 58 9.18 50.27 2.68
CA ASN A 58 8.43 51.26 1.91
C ASN A 58 7.86 52.36 2.82
N PHE A 59 7.26 52.00 3.96
CA PHE A 59 6.75 52.97 4.93
C PHE A 59 7.84 53.97 5.36
N PHE A 60 9.04 53.49 5.69
CA PHE A 60 10.12 54.38 6.11
C PHE A 60 10.73 55.21 4.97
N LEU A 61 10.55 54.79 3.72
CA LEU A 61 11.02 55.51 2.54
C LEU A 61 10.02 56.58 2.08
N THR A 62 8.73 56.26 2.09
CA THR A 62 7.68 57.11 1.48
C THR A 62 6.80 57.82 2.51
N GLY A 63 6.67 57.29 3.72
CA GLY A 63 5.73 57.76 4.74
C GLY A 63 4.25 57.54 4.41
N ASP A 64 3.94 56.67 3.44
CA ASP A 64 2.56 56.35 3.04
C ASP A 64 1.83 55.53 4.12
N LEU A 65 0.64 55.98 4.51
CA LEU A 65 -0.22 55.31 5.49
C LEU A 65 -0.80 53.98 4.95
N ASN A 66 -0.85 53.79 3.63
CA ASN A 66 -1.25 52.50 3.06
C ASN A 66 -0.23 51.39 3.39
N GLU A 67 1.05 51.75 3.53
CA GLU A 67 2.11 50.82 3.91
C GLU A 67 1.96 50.39 5.37
N VAL A 68 1.56 51.31 6.25
CA VAL A 68 1.21 51.01 7.65
C VAL A 68 0.08 49.99 7.74
N LYS A 69 -0.99 50.19 6.95
CA LYS A 69 -2.11 49.25 6.89
C LYS A 69 -1.64 47.87 6.42
N SER A 70 -0.80 47.82 5.38
CA SER A 70 -0.22 46.58 4.87
C SER A 70 0.61 45.85 5.93
N VAL A 71 1.48 46.57 6.65
CA VAL A 71 2.26 46.01 7.77
C VAL A 71 1.35 45.38 8.82
N ARG A 72 0.29 46.08 9.24
CA ARG A 72 -0.68 45.56 10.22
C ARG A 72 -1.42 44.33 9.71
N ASP A 73 -1.81 44.32 8.44
CA ASP A 73 -2.49 43.19 7.80
C ASP A 73 -1.58 41.94 7.72
N TYR A 74 -0.29 42.11 7.42
CA TYR A 74 0.67 41.00 7.41
C TYR A 74 1.02 40.49 8.81
N LEU A 75 1.16 41.38 9.80
CA LEU A 75 1.35 40.99 11.20
C LEU A 75 0.17 40.15 11.71
N LYS A 76 -1.06 40.57 11.38
CA LYS A 76 -2.26 39.82 11.74
C LYS A 76 -2.29 38.44 11.08
N GLN A 77 -2.02 38.36 9.77
CA GLN A 77 -1.94 37.08 9.07
C GLN A 77 -0.89 36.14 9.67
N LEU A 78 0.27 36.67 10.06
CA LEU A 78 1.32 35.88 10.71
C LEU A 78 0.88 35.36 12.08
N ASP A 79 0.25 36.18 12.92
CA ASP A 79 -0.27 35.72 14.22
C ASP A 79 -1.42 34.71 14.04
N ASP A 80 -2.32 34.91 13.07
CA ASP A 80 -3.40 33.96 12.75
C ASP A 80 -2.83 32.57 12.36
N ILE A 81 -1.79 32.54 11.51
CA ILE A 81 -1.11 31.29 11.11
C ILE A 81 -0.43 30.63 12.32
N LEU A 82 0.24 31.40 13.17
CA LEU A 82 0.97 30.90 14.33
C LEU A 82 0.03 30.47 15.48
N ALA A 83 -1.16 31.04 15.57
CA ALA A 83 -2.18 30.71 16.55
C ALA A 83 -2.90 29.38 16.25
N GLU A 84 -2.92 28.96 14.97
CA GLU A 84 -3.70 27.80 14.54
C GLU A 84 -3.23 26.45 15.14
N ASN A 85 -2.07 26.42 15.82
CA ASN A 85 -1.59 25.34 16.69
C ASN A 85 -1.65 23.92 16.06
N ARG A 86 -1.59 23.84 14.73
CA ARG A 86 -1.77 22.57 14.00
C ARG A 86 -0.54 21.65 14.05
N TYR A 87 0.61 22.15 14.51
CA TYR A 87 1.87 21.43 14.47
C TYR A 87 2.57 21.38 15.83
N PRO A 88 2.98 20.20 16.31
CA PRO A 88 3.84 20.12 17.48
C PRO A 88 5.17 20.78 17.14
N ASP A 89 5.46 21.91 17.80
CA ASP A 89 6.71 22.65 17.68
C ASP A 89 7.86 21.85 18.33
N SER A 90 8.28 20.78 17.66
CA SER A 90 9.33 19.87 18.13
C SER A 90 10.67 20.56 18.40
N THR A 91 10.86 21.78 17.86
CA THR A 91 12.10 22.55 17.87
C THR A 91 11.99 23.87 18.65
N GLY A 92 10.81 24.26 19.15
CA GLY A 92 10.57 25.56 19.81
C GLY A 92 10.69 26.78 18.88
N GLY A 93 10.78 26.54 17.57
CA GLY A 93 11.09 27.57 16.57
C GLY A 93 9.88 28.44 16.23
N LEU A 94 8.67 27.85 16.17
CA LEU A 94 7.43 28.60 15.94
C LEU A 94 7.12 29.51 17.14
N LEU A 95 7.32 29.01 18.36
CA LEU A 95 7.13 29.80 19.58
C LEU A 95 8.09 30.99 19.64
N SER A 96 9.37 30.76 19.31
CA SER A 96 10.40 31.81 19.27
C SER A 96 10.07 32.87 18.21
N LEU A 97 9.65 32.44 17.02
CA LEU A 97 9.23 33.34 15.95
C LEU A 97 8.01 34.17 16.37
N ARG A 98 7.00 33.55 16.98
CA ARG A 98 5.80 34.25 17.47
C ARG A 98 6.16 35.35 18.45
N LYS A 99 6.98 35.03 19.46
CA LYS A 99 7.46 36.02 20.43
C LYS A 99 8.16 37.19 19.75
N LYS A 100 8.96 36.92 18.72
CA LYS A 100 9.66 37.97 17.97
C LYS A 100 8.71 38.85 17.17
N ILE A 101 7.68 38.27 16.55
CA ILE A 101 6.64 39.00 15.84
C ILE A 101 5.85 39.90 16.80
N ASP A 102 5.56 39.44 18.02
CA ASP A 102 4.90 40.24 19.06
C ASP A 102 5.77 41.41 19.54
N GLU A 103 7.08 41.20 19.68
CA GLU A 103 8.05 42.27 19.98
C GLU A 103 8.10 43.30 18.84
N TYR A 104 8.19 42.84 17.59
CA TYR A 104 8.18 43.68 16.41
C TYR A 104 6.89 44.50 16.30
N SER A 105 5.72 43.87 16.49
CA SER A 105 4.41 44.53 16.40
C SER A 105 4.27 45.65 17.43
N ARG A 106 4.64 45.37 18.70
CA ARG A 106 4.64 46.39 19.76
C ARG A 106 5.56 47.55 19.43
N ARG A 107 6.74 47.27 18.88
CA ARG A 107 7.71 48.29 18.48
C ARG A 107 7.21 49.14 17.31
N PHE A 108 6.61 48.52 16.30
CA PHE A 108 6.02 49.22 15.17
C PHE A 108 4.92 50.18 15.62
N ASN A 109 4.03 49.74 16.52
CA ASN A 109 2.99 50.59 17.10
C ASN A 109 3.58 51.77 17.91
N HIS A 110 4.69 51.55 18.61
CA HIS A 110 5.40 52.63 19.32
C HIS A 110 6.00 53.65 18.34
N ILE A 111 6.59 53.19 17.25
CA ILE A 111 7.09 54.06 16.16
C ILE A 111 5.96 54.90 15.56
N GLU A 112 4.80 54.31 15.26
CA GLU A 112 3.63 55.07 14.77
C GLU A 112 3.28 56.22 15.71
N LYS A 113 3.31 55.98 17.03
CA LYS A 113 3.05 57.00 18.04
C LYS A 113 4.12 58.11 18.04
N ILE A 114 5.41 57.76 18.00
CA ILE A 114 6.50 58.74 17.93
C ILE A 114 6.39 59.60 16.66
N VAL A 115 6.03 58.99 15.52
CA VAL A 115 5.82 59.69 14.25
C VAL A 115 4.69 60.70 14.35
N TYR A 116 3.58 60.33 14.97
CA TYR A 116 2.45 61.22 15.22
C TYR A 116 2.86 62.39 16.15
N ASP A 117 3.52 62.09 17.26
CA ASP A 117 3.98 63.09 18.23
C ASP A 117 4.99 64.06 17.60
N PHE A 118 5.94 63.54 16.81
CA PHE A 118 6.88 64.37 16.05
C PHE A 118 6.17 65.31 15.08
N ARG A 119 5.24 64.81 14.24
CA ARG A 119 4.50 65.65 13.28
C ARG A 119 3.75 66.78 13.99
N ASN A 120 3.15 66.50 15.15
CA ASN A 120 2.44 67.51 15.93
C ASN A 120 3.38 68.57 16.51
N GLU A 121 4.47 68.16 17.17
CA GLU A 121 5.43 69.11 17.75
C GLU A 121 6.15 69.92 16.67
N PHE A 122 6.53 69.27 15.56
CA PHE A 122 7.16 69.94 14.42
C PHE A 122 6.21 70.94 13.74
N GLY A 123 4.93 70.59 13.61
CA GLY A 123 3.89 71.48 13.11
C GLY A 123 3.70 72.75 13.97
N ARG A 124 3.86 72.63 15.30
CA ARG A 124 3.81 73.79 16.22
C ARG A 124 5.01 74.73 16.08
N ILE A 125 6.15 74.24 15.61
CA ILE A 125 7.38 75.05 15.42
C ILE A 125 7.30 75.89 14.13
N LYS A 126 6.55 75.40 13.13
CA LYS A 126 6.45 75.97 11.77
C LYS A 126 6.07 77.46 11.71
N PRO A 127 5.07 77.95 12.45
CA PRO A 127 4.68 79.36 12.43
C PRO A 127 5.78 80.32 12.91
N PHE A 128 6.64 79.87 13.83
CA PHE A 128 7.69 80.69 14.44
C PHE A 128 8.96 80.81 13.58
N HIS A 129 9.06 80.01 12.52
CA HIS A 129 10.29 79.83 11.73
C HIS A 129 10.05 79.88 10.22
N MET A 130 9.08 80.66 9.76
CA MET A 130 8.64 80.69 8.35
C MET A 130 9.78 80.95 7.34
N GLN A 131 10.85 81.64 7.74
CA GLN A 131 12.04 81.88 6.92
C GLN A 131 12.77 80.60 6.47
N TYR A 132 12.52 79.47 7.13
CA TYR A 132 13.14 78.16 6.86
C TYR A 132 12.19 77.18 6.16
N SER A 133 11.21 77.67 5.38
CA SER A 133 10.18 76.85 4.72
C SER A 133 10.71 75.67 3.89
N ILE A 134 11.85 75.84 3.22
CA ILE A 134 12.52 74.76 2.46
C ILE A 134 12.96 73.62 3.39
N PHE A 135 13.53 73.95 4.55
CA PHE A 135 13.97 72.95 5.52
C PHE A 135 12.80 72.22 6.15
N PHE A 136 11.67 72.88 6.40
CA PHE A 136 10.44 72.19 6.82
C PHE A 136 10.03 71.10 5.84
N ARG A 137 10.05 71.40 4.53
CA ARG A 137 9.66 70.44 3.50
C ARG A 137 10.63 69.25 3.43
N ILE A 138 11.94 69.51 3.52
CA ILE A 138 12.98 68.46 3.54
C ILE A 138 12.81 67.57 4.77
N ILE A 139 12.59 68.16 5.94
CA ILE A 139 12.39 67.40 7.17
C ILE A 139 11.11 66.57 7.08
N GLU A 140 9.99 67.16 6.68
CA GLU A 140 8.71 66.47 6.52
C GLU A 140 8.79 65.26 5.57
N THR A 141 9.66 65.32 4.54
CA THR A 141 9.83 64.20 3.59
C THR A 141 10.87 63.18 4.02
N THR A 142 11.87 63.54 4.82
CA THR A 142 13.03 62.66 5.09
C THR A 142 13.14 62.18 6.53
N PHE A 143 12.32 62.68 7.47
CA PHE A 143 12.46 62.36 8.89
C PHE A 143 12.29 60.87 9.21
N LEU A 144 11.54 60.11 8.41
CA LEU A 144 11.40 58.65 8.57
C LEU A 144 12.61 57.88 8.03
N GLU A 145 13.20 58.34 6.93
CA GLU A 145 14.35 57.68 6.31
C GLU A 145 15.61 57.92 7.13
N ARG A 146 15.80 59.16 7.60
CA ARG A 146 17.01 59.62 8.29
C ARG A 146 16.67 60.49 9.52
N PRO A 147 16.10 59.92 10.60
CA PRO A 147 15.64 60.72 11.73
C PRO A 147 16.79 61.43 12.45
N LEU A 148 17.95 60.79 12.62
CA LEU A 148 19.13 61.38 13.26
C LEU A 148 19.63 62.64 12.52
N VAL A 149 19.75 62.57 11.19
CA VAL A 149 20.18 63.71 10.36
C VAL A 149 19.19 64.86 10.47
N ASN A 150 17.90 64.54 10.54
CA ASN A 150 16.86 65.55 10.72
C ASN A 150 16.89 66.16 12.13
N ALA A 151 17.26 65.42 13.16
CA ALA A 151 17.43 65.94 14.52
C ALA A 151 18.56 66.99 14.56
N GLU A 152 19.71 66.66 13.96
CA GLU A 152 20.86 67.57 13.85
C GLU A 152 20.52 68.81 13.01
N LEU A 153 19.75 68.64 11.93
CA LEU A 153 19.30 69.76 11.09
C LEU A 153 18.37 70.70 11.87
N ILE A 154 17.45 70.15 12.66
CA ILE A 154 16.57 70.94 13.52
C ILE A 154 17.38 71.70 14.59
N GLU A 155 18.33 71.04 15.24
CA GLU A 155 19.19 71.65 16.25
C GLU A 155 20.00 72.82 15.69
N ASN A 156 20.65 72.62 14.53
CA ASN A 156 21.57 73.59 13.96
C ASN A 156 20.88 74.76 13.26
N ILE A 157 19.79 74.52 12.54
CA ILE A 157 19.14 75.55 11.70
C ILE A 157 18.10 76.34 12.49
N PHE A 158 17.35 75.68 13.37
CA PHE A 158 16.29 76.32 14.16
C PHE A 158 16.76 76.74 15.56
N HIS A 159 18.03 76.50 15.88
CA HIS A 159 18.64 76.81 17.18
C HIS A 159 17.85 76.28 18.38
N LEU A 160 17.17 75.13 18.21
CA LEU A 160 16.40 74.50 19.25
C LEU A 160 17.31 73.66 20.14
N LYS A 161 17.09 73.73 21.47
CA LYS A 161 17.84 72.92 22.44
C LYS A 161 17.54 71.43 22.23
N LYS A 162 18.52 70.56 22.49
CA LYS A 162 18.36 69.08 22.44
C LYS A 162 17.17 68.52 23.22
N ASN A 163 16.75 69.19 24.29
CA ASN A 163 15.59 68.77 25.09
C ASN A 163 14.24 69.18 24.47
N ASN A 164 14.23 69.80 23.28
CA ASN A 164 13.00 70.09 22.57
C ASN A 164 12.28 68.77 22.21
N PRO A 165 10.96 68.66 22.44
CA PRO A 165 10.20 67.44 22.14
C PRO A 165 10.39 66.91 20.72
N ALA A 166 10.45 67.77 19.70
CA ALA A 166 10.63 67.34 18.32
C ALA A 166 12.01 66.70 18.07
N ILE A 167 13.08 67.27 18.65
CA ILE A 167 14.43 66.70 18.55
C ILE A 167 14.52 65.37 19.29
N ARG A 168 13.97 65.30 20.52
CA ARG A 168 13.94 64.07 21.31
C ARG A 168 13.21 62.94 20.59
N ASN A 169 12.05 63.25 19.99
CA ASN A 169 11.28 62.28 19.22
C ASN A 169 12.07 61.73 18.03
N LEU A 170 12.89 62.54 17.35
CA LEU A 170 13.72 62.05 16.23
C LEU A 170 14.86 61.14 16.69
N TYR A 171 15.51 61.43 17.83
CA TYR A 171 16.51 60.51 18.40
C TYR A 171 15.89 59.18 18.83
N GLU A 172 14.72 59.23 19.48
CA GLU A 172 13.98 58.03 19.87
C GLU A 172 13.53 57.24 18.63
N LEU A 173 12.99 57.92 17.63
CA LEU A 173 12.55 57.33 16.35
C LEU A 173 13.71 56.61 15.65
N ASP A 174 14.89 57.22 15.59
CA ASP A 174 16.07 56.61 14.99
C ASP A 174 16.47 55.31 15.71
N SER A 175 16.52 55.33 17.05
CA SER A 175 16.82 54.13 17.85
C SER A 175 15.79 53.03 17.61
N GLU A 176 14.50 53.37 17.68
CA GLU A 176 13.41 52.43 17.51
C GLU A 176 13.36 51.83 16.10
N ILE A 177 13.60 52.63 15.05
CA ILE A 177 13.69 52.14 13.66
C ILE A 177 14.87 51.17 13.50
N ARG A 178 16.04 51.46 14.10
CA ARG A 178 17.20 50.54 14.04
C ARG A 178 16.87 49.21 14.69
N THR A 179 16.25 49.23 15.88
CA THR A 179 15.87 48.00 16.58
C THR A 179 14.77 47.24 15.84
N LEU A 180 13.75 47.93 15.32
CA LEU A 180 12.71 47.32 14.49
C LEU A 180 13.31 46.64 13.25
N ARG A 181 14.27 47.29 12.59
CA ARG A 181 14.95 46.71 11.42
C ARG A 181 15.74 45.45 11.78
N LYS A 182 16.32 45.40 12.97
CA LYS A 182 16.99 44.19 13.49
C LYS A 182 15.97 43.10 13.80
N ASP A 183 14.87 43.44 14.48
CA ASP A 183 13.79 42.51 14.79
C ASP A 183 13.19 41.91 13.50
N GLY A 184 12.97 42.73 12.47
CA GLY A 184 12.48 42.29 11.16
C GLY A 184 13.46 41.39 10.39
N GLU A 185 14.77 41.60 10.55
CA GLU A 185 15.80 40.71 9.99
C GLU A 185 15.83 39.37 10.73
N GLU A 186 15.77 39.39 12.06
CA GLU A 186 15.68 38.18 12.89
C GLU A 186 14.44 37.35 12.57
N ILE A 187 13.28 37.99 12.36
CA ILE A 187 12.04 37.32 11.89
C ILE A 187 12.27 36.63 10.55
N LEU A 188 12.92 37.31 9.59
CA LEU A 188 13.18 36.76 8.25
C LEU A 188 14.14 35.57 8.31
N VAL A 189 15.18 35.64 9.14
CA VAL A 189 16.14 34.55 9.35
C VAL A 189 15.43 33.36 9.98
N MET A 190 14.69 33.57 11.08
CA MET A 190 13.94 32.50 11.75
C MET A 190 12.91 31.84 10.83
N SER A 191 12.16 32.62 10.04
CA SER A 191 11.19 32.04 9.10
C SER A 191 11.84 31.22 7.99
N LYS A 192 13.02 31.64 7.50
CA LYS A 192 13.79 30.89 6.50
C LYS A 192 14.42 29.63 7.08
N GLU A 193 14.91 29.68 8.31
CA GLU A 193 15.44 28.49 9.00
C GLU A 193 14.35 27.45 9.23
N LEU A 194 13.15 27.88 9.63
CA LEU A 194 11.98 27.01 9.75
C LEU A 194 11.63 26.34 8.42
N ASP A 195 11.58 27.09 7.32
CA ASP A 195 11.33 26.53 5.98
C ASP A 195 12.41 25.53 5.56
N LYS A 196 13.68 25.86 5.81
CA LYS A 196 14.82 24.97 5.53
C LYS A 196 14.72 23.66 6.31
N ILE A 197 14.43 23.73 7.62
CA ILE A 197 14.27 22.55 8.48
C ILE A 197 13.08 21.70 8.01
N ALA A 198 11.95 22.32 7.66
CA ALA A 198 10.78 21.62 7.15
C ALA A 198 11.11 20.88 5.84
N ARG A 199 11.82 21.54 4.92
CA ARG A 199 12.24 20.95 3.64
C ARG A 199 13.18 19.77 3.84
N GLU A 200 14.18 19.91 4.70
CA GLU A 200 15.11 18.81 5.03
C GLU A 200 14.40 17.60 5.66
N LYS A 201 13.40 17.85 6.52
CA LYS A 201 12.56 16.78 7.09
C LYS A 201 11.74 16.06 6.01
N VAL A 202 11.08 16.80 5.13
CA VAL A 202 10.29 16.24 4.01
C VAL A 202 11.19 15.40 3.10
N ASP A 203 12.31 15.94 2.63
CA ASP A 203 13.25 15.24 1.75
C ASP A 203 13.82 13.98 2.42
N GLY A 204 14.19 14.10 3.71
CA GLY A 204 14.68 12.97 4.50
C GLY A 204 13.62 11.88 4.72
N PHE A 205 12.35 12.24 4.86
CA PHE A 205 11.25 11.29 4.97
C PHE A 205 10.97 10.60 3.63
N ILE A 206 10.90 11.36 2.53
CA ILE A 206 10.69 10.83 1.17
C ILE A 206 11.79 9.81 0.84
N ARG A 207 13.07 10.15 1.05
CA ARG A 207 14.19 9.24 0.77
C ARG A 207 14.12 7.95 1.58
N ARG A 208 13.83 8.04 2.89
CA ARG A 208 13.68 6.85 3.74
C ARG A 208 12.49 5.99 3.30
N SER A 209 11.37 6.61 2.96
CA SER A 209 10.18 5.93 2.45
C SER A 209 10.48 5.20 1.13
N GLN A 210 11.16 5.85 0.18
CA GLN A 210 11.54 5.23 -1.10
C GLN A 210 12.43 3.99 -0.92
N ILE A 211 13.45 4.09 -0.04
CA ILE A 211 14.32 2.95 0.26
C ILE A 211 13.54 1.83 0.94
N ALA A 212 12.67 2.16 1.90
CA ALA A 212 11.83 1.18 2.59
C ALA A 212 10.90 0.44 1.61
N ILE A 213 10.22 1.16 0.71
CA ILE A 213 9.37 0.59 -0.35
C ILE A 213 10.15 -0.40 -1.20
N LEU A 214 11.34 -0.04 -1.67
CA LEU A 214 12.17 -0.92 -2.51
C LEU A 214 12.60 -2.19 -1.77
N ILE A 215 13.00 -2.08 -0.50
CA ILE A 215 13.35 -3.23 0.33
C ILE A 215 12.13 -4.14 0.53
N PHE A 216 11.00 -3.58 0.94
CA PHE A 216 9.78 -4.32 1.19
C PHE A 216 9.23 -5.00 -0.08
N PHE A 217 9.25 -4.31 -1.22
CA PHE A 217 8.87 -4.88 -2.51
C PHE A 217 9.79 -6.04 -2.92
N THR A 218 11.10 -5.91 -2.70
CA THR A 218 12.06 -6.97 -3.00
C THR A 218 11.84 -8.19 -2.11
N VAL A 219 11.66 -7.99 -0.81
CA VAL A 219 11.34 -9.06 0.16
C VAL A 219 10.02 -9.74 -0.23
N PHE A 220 9.01 -8.96 -0.63
CA PHE A 220 7.73 -9.48 -1.11
C PHE A 220 7.90 -10.36 -2.36
N LEU A 221 8.69 -9.93 -3.36
CA LEU A 221 8.94 -10.74 -4.56
C LEU A 221 9.66 -12.05 -4.24
N ILE A 222 10.67 -12.01 -3.35
CA ILE A 222 11.41 -13.22 -2.94
C ILE A 222 10.50 -14.16 -2.15
N ALA A 223 9.76 -13.65 -1.17
CA ALA A 223 8.88 -14.46 -0.34
C ALA A 223 7.68 -15.01 -1.13
N GLY A 224 7.02 -14.15 -1.92
CA GLY A 224 5.89 -14.51 -2.78
C GLY A 224 6.29 -15.48 -3.89
N GLY A 225 7.40 -15.20 -4.58
CA GLY A 225 7.97 -16.09 -5.59
C GLY A 225 8.39 -17.44 -5.00
N GLY A 226 9.04 -17.44 -3.83
CA GLY A 226 9.41 -18.66 -3.12
C GLY A 226 8.18 -19.49 -2.71
N ALA A 227 7.14 -18.86 -2.18
CA ALA A 227 5.88 -19.53 -1.86
C ALA A 227 5.20 -20.10 -3.12
N PHE A 228 5.17 -19.34 -4.20
CA PHE A 228 4.63 -19.77 -5.49
C PHE A 228 5.36 -21.01 -6.05
N LEU A 229 6.70 -20.99 -6.06
CA LEU A 229 7.51 -22.11 -6.51
C LEU A 229 7.34 -23.33 -5.59
N TYR A 230 7.22 -23.12 -4.28
CA TYR A 230 6.98 -24.18 -3.31
C TYR A 230 5.62 -24.86 -3.54
N VAL A 231 4.55 -24.09 -3.76
CA VAL A 231 3.21 -24.64 -4.05
C VAL A 231 3.22 -25.34 -5.40
N THR A 232 3.72 -24.69 -6.45
CA THR A 232 3.76 -25.27 -7.81
C THR A 232 4.57 -26.56 -7.83
N GLY A 233 5.79 -26.54 -7.28
CA GLY A 233 6.68 -27.70 -7.27
C GLY A 233 6.14 -28.89 -6.46
N ASN A 234 5.48 -28.63 -5.33
CA ASN A 234 4.98 -29.71 -4.48
C ASN A 234 3.61 -30.23 -4.89
N VAL A 235 2.72 -29.36 -5.36
CA VAL A 235 1.34 -29.73 -5.71
C VAL A 235 1.24 -30.22 -7.15
N VAL A 236 1.77 -29.46 -8.11
CA VAL A 236 1.62 -29.78 -9.54
C VAL A 236 2.39 -31.05 -9.90
N LYS A 237 3.61 -31.25 -9.37
CA LYS A 237 4.36 -32.50 -9.60
C LYS A 237 3.59 -33.73 -9.11
N ARG A 238 2.90 -33.63 -7.98
CA ARG A 238 2.09 -34.73 -7.42
C ARG A 238 0.87 -35.03 -8.29
N LEU A 239 0.21 -33.98 -8.80
CA LEU A 239 -0.92 -34.13 -9.70
C LEU A 239 -0.51 -34.72 -11.04
N ASN A 240 0.60 -34.27 -11.65
CA ASN A 240 1.09 -34.83 -12.90
C ASN A 240 1.45 -36.31 -12.79
N LEU A 241 2.05 -36.73 -11.67
CA LEU A 241 2.33 -38.15 -11.39
C LEU A 241 1.06 -39.00 -11.37
N LEU A 242 -0.01 -38.49 -10.77
CA LEU A 242 -1.31 -39.14 -10.78
C LEU A 242 -1.90 -39.21 -12.19
N THR A 243 -1.90 -38.10 -12.93
CA THR A 243 -2.40 -38.05 -14.30
C THR A 243 -1.71 -39.07 -15.21
N THR A 244 -0.37 -39.12 -15.19
CA THR A 244 0.39 -40.08 -16.01
C THR A 244 0.07 -41.53 -15.69
N VAL A 245 -0.26 -41.84 -14.43
CA VAL A 245 -0.57 -43.23 -14.04
C VAL A 245 -2.00 -43.58 -14.41
N VAL A 246 -2.97 -42.67 -14.22
CA VAL A 246 -4.34 -42.86 -14.71
C VAL A 246 -4.36 -43.08 -16.23
N GLU A 247 -3.55 -42.34 -17.00
CA GLU A 247 -3.40 -42.55 -18.44
C GLU A 247 -2.84 -43.93 -18.79
N ARG A 248 -1.84 -44.41 -18.04
CA ARG A 248 -1.25 -45.76 -18.25
C ARG A 248 -2.23 -46.88 -17.90
N THR A 249 -2.97 -46.75 -16.80
CA THR A 249 -4.02 -47.72 -16.42
C THR A 249 -5.15 -47.71 -17.45
N GLY A 250 -5.53 -46.54 -17.98
CA GLY A 250 -6.49 -46.43 -19.09
C GLY A 250 -6.01 -47.11 -20.39
N GLY A 251 -4.70 -47.28 -20.56
CA GLY A 251 -4.07 -48.01 -21.67
C GLY A 251 -3.92 -49.52 -21.46
N GLY A 252 -4.36 -50.07 -20.33
CA GLY A 252 -4.31 -51.51 -20.02
C GLY A 252 -3.10 -51.99 -19.22
N ASP A 253 -2.28 -51.08 -18.69
CA ASP A 253 -1.20 -51.41 -17.74
C ASP A 253 -1.71 -51.33 -16.29
N PHE A 254 -2.01 -52.49 -15.70
CA PHE A 254 -2.56 -52.63 -14.35
C PHE A 254 -1.50 -52.78 -13.24
N SER A 255 -0.40 -52.05 -13.37
CA SER A 255 0.70 -52.08 -12.40
C SER A 255 0.31 -51.35 -11.12
N LYS A 256 0.09 -52.11 -10.02
CA LYS A 256 -0.23 -51.55 -8.69
C LYS A 256 0.76 -50.46 -8.28
N MET A 257 0.27 -49.28 -7.89
CA MET A 257 1.11 -48.25 -7.27
C MET A 257 1.66 -48.73 -5.93
N SER A 258 2.98 -48.93 -5.83
CA SER A 258 3.65 -49.17 -4.55
C SER A 258 3.74 -47.87 -3.74
N VAL A 259 2.76 -47.65 -2.85
CA VAL A 259 2.74 -46.50 -1.92
C VAL A 259 4.00 -46.45 -1.04
N GLY A 260 4.60 -47.60 -0.73
CA GLY A 260 5.76 -47.70 0.18
C GLY A 260 7.10 -47.12 -0.34
N ARG A 261 7.27 -46.86 -1.65
CA ARG A 261 8.51 -46.25 -2.17
C ARG A 261 8.53 -44.74 -2.10
N LEU A 262 7.35 -44.13 -2.00
CA LEU A 262 7.18 -42.70 -1.95
C LEU A 262 6.91 -42.36 -0.49
N ARG A 263 7.83 -41.66 0.18
CA ARG A 263 7.69 -41.19 1.58
C ARG A 263 6.56 -40.15 1.73
N TRP A 264 5.38 -40.45 1.21
CA TRP A 264 4.19 -39.63 1.25
C TRP A 264 3.48 -40.01 2.53
N GLY A 265 3.42 -39.10 3.50
CA GLY A 265 2.83 -39.39 4.81
C GLY A 265 1.44 -39.99 4.64
N ASP A 266 1.18 -41.10 5.33
CA ASP A 266 0.03 -42.01 5.15
C ASP A 266 -1.37 -41.38 5.31
N ASN A 267 -1.45 -40.07 5.61
CA ASN A 267 -2.68 -39.32 5.90
C ASN A 267 -2.84 -38.02 5.06
N ASP A 268 -2.20 -37.90 3.89
CA ASP A 268 -2.39 -36.77 2.95
C ASP A 268 -3.53 -37.06 1.95
N GLU A 269 -4.30 -36.06 1.50
CA GLU A 269 -5.48 -36.27 0.63
C GLU A 269 -5.13 -36.97 -0.69
N VAL A 270 -3.94 -36.70 -1.22
CA VAL A 270 -3.39 -37.35 -2.41
C VAL A 270 -3.11 -38.84 -2.14
N GLY A 271 -2.62 -39.19 -0.94
CA GLY A 271 -2.39 -40.58 -0.54
C GLY A 271 -3.69 -41.37 -0.41
N VAL A 272 -4.73 -40.75 0.16
CA VAL A 272 -6.07 -41.34 0.23
C VAL A 272 -6.65 -41.60 -1.15
N LEU A 273 -6.48 -40.65 -2.10
CA LEU A 273 -6.93 -40.82 -3.47
C LEU A 273 -6.23 -42.00 -4.16
N ILE A 274 -4.92 -42.16 -3.96
CA ILE A 274 -4.15 -43.30 -4.49
C ILE A 274 -4.65 -44.62 -3.91
N GLN A 275 -4.90 -44.69 -2.60
CA GLN A 275 -5.44 -45.91 -1.97
C GLN A 275 -6.80 -46.28 -2.56
N LYS A 276 -7.69 -45.30 -2.75
CA LYS A 276 -9.01 -45.53 -3.37
C LYS A 276 -8.88 -45.96 -4.83
N PHE A 277 -7.95 -45.38 -5.58
CA PHE A 277 -7.67 -45.77 -6.95
C PHE A 277 -7.18 -47.21 -7.06
N ASN A 278 -6.17 -47.60 -6.25
CA ASN A 278 -5.66 -48.97 -6.22
C ASN A 278 -6.75 -49.99 -5.84
N SER A 279 -7.65 -49.63 -4.91
CA SER A 279 -8.77 -50.50 -4.54
C SER A 279 -9.78 -50.67 -5.68
N MET A 280 -10.04 -49.61 -6.45
CA MET A 280 -10.89 -49.68 -7.65
C MET A 280 -10.25 -50.55 -8.74
N GLU A 281 -8.94 -50.43 -8.94
CA GLU A 281 -8.19 -51.26 -9.89
C GLU A 281 -8.26 -52.75 -9.53
N GLU A 282 -8.06 -53.09 -8.25
CA GLU A 282 -8.19 -54.48 -7.78
C GLU A 282 -9.60 -55.05 -8.02
N GLN A 283 -10.64 -54.24 -7.80
CA GLN A 283 -12.01 -54.63 -8.09
C GLN A 283 -12.26 -54.86 -9.58
N LEU A 284 -11.68 -54.02 -10.46
CA LEU A 284 -11.79 -54.19 -11.91
C LEU A 284 -11.16 -55.51 -12.38
N ILE A 285 -9.94 -55.81 -11.91
CA ILE A 285 -9.25 -57.08 -12.24
C ILE A 285 -10.07 -58.29 -11.79
N GLN A 286 -10.68 -58.21 -10.60
CA GLN A 286 -11.51 -59.30 -10.08
C GLN A 286 -12.77 -59.51 -10.93
N ARG A 287 -13.45 -58.42 -11.31
CA ARG A 287 -14.63 -58.47 -12.19
C ARG A 287 -14.30 -59.03 -13.57
N GLU A 288 -13.15 -58.68 -14.14
CA GLU A 288 -12.71 -59.20 -15.43
C GLU A 288 -12.48 -60.71 -15.39
N LYS A 289 -11.86 -61.23 -14.33
CA LYS A 289 -11.68 -62.68 -14.13
C LYS A 289 -13.01 -63.41 -14.00
N GLU A 290 -13.95 -62.87 -13.24
CA GLU A 290 -15.30 -63.42 -13.09
C GLU A 290 -16.03 -63.46 -14.44
N LEU A 291 -15.93 -62.40 -15.24
CA LEU A 291 -16.50 -62.37 -16.59
C LEU A 291 -15.86 -63.41 -17.52
N LEU A 292 -14.54 -63.57 -17.46
CA LEU A 292 -13.83 -64.55 -18.29
C LEU A 292 -14.21 -65.98 -17.90
N GLN A 293 -14.36 -66.26 -16.60
CA GLN A 293 -14.85 -67.55 -16.11
C GLN A 293 -16.30 -67.79 -16.53
N SER A 294 -17.17 -66.77 -16.44
CA SER A 294 -18.56 -66.84 -16.90
C SER A 294 -18.64 -67.12 -18.41
N LYS A 295 -17.85 -66.41 -19.23
CA LYS A 295 -17.74 -66.68 -20.67
C LYS A 295 -17.25 -68.10 -20.97
N LYS A 296 -16.27 -68.59 -20.21
CA LYS A 296 -15.77 -69.96 -20.35
C LYS A 296 -16.83 -71.00 -20.02
N LEU A 297 -17.59 -70.80 -18.93
CA LEU A 297 -18.70 -71.69 -18.55
C LEU A 297 -19.83 -71.65 -19.59
N ALA A 298 -20.17 -70.47 -20.10
CA ALA A 298 -21.16 -70.32 -21.18
C ALA A 298 -20.71 -71.05 -22.45
N ALA A 299 -19.45 -70.89 -22.86
CA ALA A 299 -18.89 -71.59 -24.02
C ALA A 299 -18.87 -73.11 -23.83
N ILE A 300 -18.52 -73.59 -22.63
CA ILE A 300 -18.62 -75.02 -22.28
C ILE A 300 -20.07 -75.48 -22.34
N GLY A 301 -21.03 -74.69 -21.84
CA GLY A 301 -22.46 -74.99 -21.93
C GLY A 301 -22.94 -75.11 -23.37
N THR A 302 -22.54 -74.18 -24.24
CA THR A 302 -22.85 -74.22 -25.68
C THR A 302 -22.22 -75.44 -26.35
N LEU A 303 -20.96 -75.74 -26.07
CA LEU A 303 -20.27 -76.91 -26.62
C LEU A 303 -20.88 -78.21 -26.11
N ALA A 304 -21.19 -78.32 -24.82
CA ALA A 304 -21.84 -79.49 -24.24
C ALA A 304 -23.23 -79.71 -24.84
N SER A 305 -24.00 -78.64 -25.04
CA SER A 305 -25.29 -78.70 -25.74
C SER A 305 -25.12 -79.11 -27.21
N GLY A 306 -24.09 -78.62 -27.91
CA GLY A 306 -23.76 -79.02 -29.27
C GLY A 306 -23.35 -80.49 -29.37
N VAL A 307 -22.46 -80.95 -28.48
CA VAL A 307 -22.02 -82.36 -28.40
C VAL A 307 -23.18 -83.28 -28.04
N ALA A 308 -24.04 -82.88 -27.09
CA ALA A 308 -25.24 -83.65 -26.75
C ALA A 308 -26.18 -83.77 -27.96
N HIS A 309 -26.36 -82.68 -28.72
CA HIS A 309 -27.15 -82.70 -29.94
C HIS A 309 -26.54 -83.61 -31.02
N GLU A 310 -25.22 -83.56 -31.20
CA GLU A 310 -24.49 -84.41 -32.15
C GLU A 310 -24.40 -85.88 -31.73
N LEU A 311 -24.43 -86.20 -30.43
CA LEU A 311 -24.49 -87.58 -29.91
C LEU A 311 -25.91 -88.17 -29.97
N ASN A 312 -26.93 -87.35 -29.73
CA ASN A 312 -28.32 -87.77 -29.85
C ASN A 312 -28.64 -88.18 -31.30
N ASN A 313 -28.04 -87.51 -32.31
CA ASN A 313 -28.26 -87.85 -33.72
C ASN A 313 -27.92 -89.33 -34.09
N PRO A 314 -26.70 -89.84 -33.86
CA PRO A 314 -26.35 -91.24 -34.13
C PRO A 314 -27.07 -92.20 -33.18
N LEU A 315 -27.27 -91.85 -31.90
CA LEU A 315 -28.04 -92.69 -30.98
C LEU A 315 -29.47 -92.90 -31.46
N ASN A 316 -30.14 -91.84 -31.91
CA ASN A 316 -31.49 -91.93 -32.43
C ASN A 316 -31.54 -92.71 -33.76
N ASN A 317 -30.50 -92.61 -34.60
CA ASN A 317 -30.35 -93.46 -35.79
C ASN A 317 -30.15 -94.94 -35.45
N ILE A 318 -29.30 -95.26 -34.46
CA ILE A 318 -29.08 -96.63 -33.97
C ILE A 318 -30.37 -97.19 -33.39
N TYR A 319 -31.03 -96.43 -32.51
CA TYR A 319 -32.30 -96.77 -31.91
C TYR A 319 -33.38 -97.04 -32.96
N THR A 320 -33.55 -96.14 -33.95
CA THR A 320 -34.52 -96.31 -35.05
C THR A 320 -34.20 -97.52 -35.92
N THR A 321 -32.91 -97.77 -36.20
CA THR A 321 -32.48 -98.94 -36.99
C THR A 321 -32.73 -100.23 -36.22
N ALA A 322 -32.41 -100.27 -34.92
CA ALA A 322 -32.66 -101.41 -34.06
C ALA A 322 -34.17 -101.68 -33.86
N GLN A 323 -34.99 -100.65 -33.67
CA GLN A 323 -36.46 -100.76 -33.69
C GLN A 323 -36.96 -101.35 -35.01
N ARG A 324 -36.42 -100.92 -36.15
CA ARG A 324 -36.81 -101.43 -37.47
C ARG A 324 -36.41 -102.89 -37.66
N LEU A 325 -35.25 -103.30 -37.15
CA LEU A 325 -34.82 -104.71 -37.16
C LEU A 325 -35.72 -105.57 -36.26
N LEU A 326 -36.02 -105.11 -35.04
CA LEU A 326 -36.97 -105.76 -34.12
C LEU A 326 -38.36 -105.94 -34.74
N LYS A 327 -38.85 -104.94 -35.48
CA LYS A 327 -40.15 -105.02 -36.17
C LYS A 327 -40.13 -106.00 -37.36
N LYS A 328 -38.98 -106.28 -37.96
CA LYS A 328 -38.84 -107.24 -39.06
C LYS A 328 -38.61 -108.67 -38.58
N SER A 329 -38.12 -108.88 -37.36
CA SER A 329 -37.82 -110.21 -36.80
C SER A 329 -39.02 -110.85 -36.11
N GLU A 330 -40.23 -110.71 -36.67
CA GLU A 330 -41.46 -111.28 -36.11
C GLU A 330 -41.27 -112.79 -35.84
N ASP A 331 -41.35 -113.15 -34.54
CA ASP A 331 -41.32 -114.48 -33.89
C ASP A 331 -40.03 -115.13 -33.33
N GLU A 332 -38.83 -114.52 -33.40
CA GLU A 332 -37.65 -115.02 -32.64
C GLU A 332 -36.73 -113.91 -32.12
N CYS A 333 -37.19 -113.09 -31.16
CA CYS A 333 -36.33 -112.09 -30.52
C CYS A 333 -36.19 -112.31 -28.99
N PRO A 334 -34.97 -112.55 -28.46
CA PRO A 334 -34.76 -112.74 -27.03
C PRO A 334 -35.16 -111.50 -26.21
N ALA A 335 -35.83 -111.70 -25.07
CA ALA A 335 -36.35 -110.63 -24.20
C ALA A 335 -35.30 -109.60 -23.74
N PHE A 336 -34.01 -109.98 -23.69
CA PHE A 336 -32.91 -109.08 -23.35
C PHE A 336 -32.67 -107.99 -24.40
N ILE A 337 -32.91 -108.25 -25.69
CA ILE A 337 -32.73 -107.28 -26.79
C ILE A 337 -33.80 -106.18 -26.71
N LYS A 338 -35.06 -106.55 -26.38
CA LYS A 338 -36.13 -105.57 -26.13
C LYS A 338 -35.78 -104.66 -24.95
N LYS A 339 -35.28 -105.23 -23.86
CA LYS A 339 -34.91 -104.48 -22.65
C LYS A 339 -33.75 -103.51 -22.90
N GLY A 340 -32.72 -103.94 -23.62
CA GLY A 340 -31.58 -103.07 -23.95
C GLY A 340 -31.92 -101.90 -24.88
N LEU A 341 -33.02 -102.00 -25.64
CA LEU A 341 -33.52 -100.89 -26.45
C LEU A 341 -34.26 -99.85 -25.61
N ASP A 342 -35.06 -100.28 -24.62
CA ASP A 342 -35.76 -99.39 -23.69
C ASP A 342 -34.80 -98.65 -22.75
N ASP A 343 -33.57 -99.16 -22.58
CA ASP A 343 -32.52 -98.52 -21.79
C ASP A 343 -31.80 -97.36 -22.53
N ILE A 344 -32.07 -97.14 -23.83
CA ILE A 344 -31.55 -95.98 -24.58
C ILE A 344 -32.53 -94.81 -24.40
N PRO A 345 -32.13 -93.72 -23.69
CA PRO A 345 -32.98 -92.55 -23.56
C PRO A 345 -33.19 -91.86 -24.92
N PRO A 346 -34.35 -91.23 -25.16
CA PRO A 346 -34.66 -90.57 -26.43
C PRO A 346 -33.74 -89.38 -26.76
#